data_AF-X1B1W8-F1
#
_entry.id   AF-X1B1W8-F1
#
_cell.length_a   1.000
_cell.length_b   1.000
_cell.length_c   1.000
_cell.angle_alpha   90.00
_cell.angle_beta   90.00
_cell.angle_gamma   90.00
#
_symmetry.space_group_name_H-M   'P 1'
#
loop_
_entity.id
_entity.type
_entity.pdbx_description
1 polymer ?
#
loop_
_entity_poly.entity_id
_entity_poly.type
_entity_poly.pdbx_seq_one_letter_code
_entity_poly.pdbx_strand_id
1 'polypeptide(L)'
;MLPLPAGREASPGEGAAHYMRHRPERTLLYQLVEEYYPAFVSAMAAQGTALPGYVQREFEDYLRCGRLEHGFLRVRCDSCHTEHLVAFSCKRRGFCPSCGAQRMAESAALLVDEVLPEQPVRQ
;
A
#
# COMPACT_ATOMS: atom_id res chain seq x y z
N MET A 1 -37.81 -0.34 -1.29
CA MET A 1 -36.41 0.09 -1.48
C MET A 1 -35.56 -1.17 -1.51
N LEU A 2 -35.10 -1.59 -2.69
CA LEU A 2 -34.16 -2.72 -2.78
C LEU A 2 -32.77 -2.23 -2.33
N PRO A 3 -32.01 -3.05 -1.57
CA PRO A 3 -30.64 -2.71 -1.22
C PRO A 3 -29.79 -2.64 -2.49
N LEU A 4 -29.05 -1.53 -2.66
CA LEU A 4 -27.98 -1.43 -3.65
C LEU A 4 -26.92 -2.51 -3.33
N PRO A 5 -26.49 -3.32 -4.30
CA PRO A 5 -25.44 -4.30 -4.07
C PRO A 5 -24.14 -3.55 -3.74
N ALA A 6 -23.58 -3.87 -2.57
CA ALA A 6 -22.25 -3.43 -2.20
C ALA A 6 -21.23 -4.08 -3.15
N GLY A 7 -20.60 -3.26 -3.98
CA GLY A 7 -19.56 -3.68 -4.91
C GLY A 7 -20.12 -4.17 -6.25
N ARG A 8 -19.87 -3.40 -7.31
CA ARG A 8 -19.92 -3.95 -8.68
C ARG A 8 -18.94 -5.12 -8.74
N GLU A 9 -19.44 -6.31 -9.05
CA GLU A 9 -18.58 -7.45 -9.40
C GLU A 9 -17.73 -7.04 -10.60
N ALA A 10 -16.41 -6.96 -10.41
CA ALA A 10 -15.48 -6.75 -11.49
C ALA A 10 -15.52 -8.01 -12.38
N SER A 11 -16.22 -7.93 -13.51
CA SER A 11 -16.13 -8.96 -14.54
C SER A 11 -14.67 -9.02 -15.02
N PRO A 12 -14.03 -10.20 -15.06
CA PRO A 12 -12.69 -10.30 -15.62
C PRO A 12 -12.82 -10.07 -17.13
N GLY A 13 -12.39 -8.89 -17.60
CA GLY A 13 -12.23 -8.65 -19.02
C GLY A 13 -11.24 -9.66 -19.60
N GLU A 14 -11.48 -10.11 -20.84
CA GLU A 14 -10.49 -10.89 -21.60
C GLU A 14 -9.15 -10.15 -21.57
N GLY A 15 -8.17 -10.70 -20.84
CA GLY A 15 -6.88 -10.06 -20.58
C GLY A 15 -6.62 -9.60 -19.14
N ALA A 16 -7.48 -9.92 -18.17
CA ALA A 16 -7.23 -9.61 -16.75
C ALA A 16 -5.85 -10.13 -16.31
N ALA A 17 -4.92 -9.21 -16.04
CA ALA A 17 -3.56 -9.52 -15.66
C ALA A 17 -3.56 -10.45 -14.43
N HIS A 18 -2.82 -11.55 -14.49
CA HIS A 18 -2.64 -12.44 -13.36
C HIS A 18 -2.14 -11.63 -12.16
N TYR A 19 -2.80 -11.76 -11.01
CA TYR A 19 -2.40 -11.05 -9.80
C TYR A 19 -0.92 -11.35 -9.51
N MET A 20 -0.10 -10.30 -9.53
CA MET A 20 1.30 -10.38 -9.13
C MET A 20 1.45 -9.69 -7.79
N ARG A 21 1.83 -10.48 -6.77
CA ARG A 21 2.11 -9.95 -5.45
C ARG A 21 3.26 -8.94 -5.52
N HIS A 22 3.05 -7.78 -4.92
CA HIS A 22 4.11 -6.80 -4.69
C HIS A 22 5.22 -7.36 -3.78
N ARG A 23 6.47 -7.21 -4.20
CA ARG A 23 7.68 -7.65 -3.46
C ARG A 23 8.54 -6.44 -3.13
N PRO A 24 8.25 -5.73 -2.02
CA PRO A 24 8.93 -4.47 -1.67
C PRO A 24 10.45 -4.65 -1.56
N GLU A 25 10.92 -5.80 -1.07
CA GLU A 25 12.33 -6.15 -0.91
C GLU A 25 13.16 -6.15 -2.21
N ARG A 26 12.48 -6.16 -3.37
CA ARG A 26 13.10 -6.08 -4.69
C ARG A 26 13.17 -4.66 -5.25
N THR A 27 12.60 -3.68 -4.56
CA THR A 27 12.61 -2.28 -4.99
C THR A 27 13.86 -1.57 -4.50
N LEU A 28 14.40 -0.65 -5.30
CA LEU A 28 15.60 0.09 -4.96
C LEU A 28 15.45 0.89 -3.65
N LEU A 29 14.33 1.60 -3.49
CA LEU A 29 14.08 2.39 -2.28
C LEU A 29 14.10 1.52 -1.02
N TYR A 30 13.47 0.34 -1.09
CA TYR A 30 13.46 -0.57 0.05
C TYR A 30 14.88 -1.01 0.42
N GLN A 31 15.67 -1.44 -0.56
CA GLN A 31 17.04 -1.91 -0.34
C GLN A 31 17.91 -0.82 0.28
N LEU A 32 17.82 0.41 -0.23
CA LEU A 32 18.53 1.56 0.33
C LEU A 32 18.11 1.85 1.78
N VAL A 33 16.81 1.83 2.06
CA VAL A 33 16.33 2.09 3.42
C VAL A 33 16.75 0.96 4.35
N GLU A 34 16.62 -0.30 3.95
CA GLU A 34 17.01 -1.46 4.77
C GLU A 34 18.50 -1.44 5.09
N GLU A 35 19.35 -1.09 4.12
CA GLU A 35 20.81 -1.04 4.27
C GLU A 35 21.26 0.16 5.13
N TYR A 36 20.76 1.36 4.85
CA TYR A 36 21.33 2.59 5.41
C TYR A 36 20.58 3.15 6.61
N TYR A 37 19.34 2.74 6.88
CA TYR A 37 18.55 3.26 8.01
C TYR A 37 19.25 3.09 9.38
N PRO A 38 19.81 1.91 9.74
CA PRO A 38 20.48 1.76 11.03
C PRO A 38 21.67 2.72 11.20
N ALA A 39 22.50 2.84 10.15
CA ALA A 39 23.64 3.75 10.15
C ALA A 39 23.21 5.21 10.25
N PHE A 40 22.12 5.59 9.57
CA PHE A 40 21.55 6.93 9.66
C PHE A 40 21.06 7.25 11.08
N VAL A 41 20.34 6.33 11.74
CA VAL A 41 19.89 6.51 13.14
C VAL A 41 21.08 6.73 14.07
N SER A 42 22.13 5.90 13.95
CA SER A 42 23.34 6.04 14.77
C SER A 42 24.06 7.37 14.53
N ALA A 43 24.18 7.81 13.27
CA ALA A 43 24.80 9.08 12.93
C ALA A 43 24.05 10.28 13.53
N MET A 44 22.71 10.29 13.42
CA MET A 44 21.86 11.34 14.00
C MET A 44 22.00 11.40 15.53
N ALA A 45 22.03 10.24 16.20
CA ALA A 45 22.23 10.17 17.65
C ALA A 45 23.61 10.71 18.07
N ALA A 46 24.67 10.35 17.35
CA ALA A 46 26.03 10.82 17.62
C ALA A 46 26.18 12.35 17.47
N GLN A 47 25.39 12.96 16.58
CA GLN A 47 25.35 14.41 16.37
C GLN A 47 24.45 15.15 17.38
N GLY A 48 23.88 14.45 18.36
CA GLY A 48 22.98 15.04 19.36
C GLY A 48 21.59 15.41 18.80
N THR A 49 21.25 14.94 17.59
CA THR A 49 19.99 15.24 16.89
C THR A 49 19.21 13.96 16.61
N ALA A 50 19.08 13.10 17.63
CA ALA A 50 18.38 11.82 17.51
C ALA A 50 16.99 11.97 16.86
N LEU A 51 16.68 11.06 15.94
CA LEU A 51 15.42 11.10 15.20
C LEU A 51 14.22 11.00 16.15
N PRO A 52 13.21 11.85 16.00
CA PRO A 52 11.97 11.71 16.76
C PRO A 52 11.37 10.31 16.59
N GLY A 53 10.78 9.76 17.65
CA GLY A 53 10.25 8.40 17.62
C GLY A 53 9.16 8.16 16.56
N TYR A 54 8.41 9.19 16.16
CA TYR A 54 7.46 9.07 15.06
C TYR A 54 8.15 8.88 13.70
N VAL A 55 9.33 9.48 13.49
CA VAL A 55 10.11 9.31 12.25
C VAL A 55 10.65 7.89 12.18
N GLN A 56 11.23 7.39 13.27
CA GLN A 56 11.75 6.01 13.34
C GLN A 56 10.64 4.99 13.06
N ARG A 57 9.45 5.20 13.64
CA ARG A 57 8.27 4.37 13.40
C ARG A 57 7.85 4.34 11.93
N GLU A 58 7.95 5.46 11.20
CA GLU A 58 7.64 5.49 9.77
C GLU A 58 8.60 4.62 8.96
N PHE A 59 9.90 4.64 9.28
CA PHE A 59 10.90 3.76 8.64
C PHE A 59 10.66 2.28 8.96
N GLU A 60 10.43 1.96 10.24
CA GLU A 60 10.16 0.59 10.68
C GLU A 60 8.87 0.03 10.05
N ASP A 61 7.80 0.81 10.04
CA ASP A 61 6.53 0.41 9.42
C ASP A 61 6.67 0.26 7.90
N TYR A 62 7.48 1.11 7.25
CA TYR A 62 7.80 0.97 5.83
C TYR A 62 8.54 -0.33 5.53
N LEU A 63 9.57 -0.67 6.30
CA LEU A 63 10.33 -1.92 6.13
C LEU A 63 9.46 -3.16 6.36
N ARG A 64 8.40 -3.04 7.18
CA ARG A 64 7.45 -4.13 7.39
C ARG A 64 6.37 -4.23 6.30
N CYS A 65 6.07 -3.11 5.63
CA CYS A 65 4.96 -3.00 4.69
C CYS A 65 5.11 -3.95 3.51
N GLY A 66 4.09 -4.78 3.26
CA GLY A 66 4.05 -5.67 2.09
C GLY A 66 4.85 -6.96 2.22
N ARG A 67 5.48 -7.25 3.36
CA ARG A 67 6.20 -8.50 3.64
C ARG A 67 5.27 -9.52 4.29
N LEU A 68 5.29 -10.76 3.79
CA LEU A 68 4.44 -11.84 4.34
C LEU A 68 4.85 -12.26 5.76
N GLU A 69 6.14 -12.14 6.10
CA GLU A 69 6.64 -12.47 7.45
C GLU A 69 6.08 -11.57 8.55
N HIS A 70 5.52 -10.41 8.18
CA HIS A 70 4.89 -9.47 9.11
C HIS A 70 3.36 -9.55 9.11
N GLY A 71 2.80 -10.56 8.43
CA GLY A 71 1.37 -10.84 8.42
C GLY A 71 0.71 -10.63 7.05
N PHE A 72 -0.35 -11.39 6.83
CA PHE A 72 -1.10 -11.40 5.58
C PHE A 72 -2.53 -11.87 5.79
N LEU A 73 -3.39 -11.51 4.82
CA LEU A 73 -4.72 -12.10 4.63
C LEU A 73 -4.64 -13.16 3.53
N ARG A 74 -5.27 -14.32 3.75
CA ARG A 74 -5.50 -15.31 2.70
C ARG A 74 -6.90 -15.11 2.14
N VAL A 75 -6.97 -14.76 0.86
CA VAL A 75 -8.22 -14.61 0.12
C VAL A 75 -8.39 -15.85 -0.75
N ARG A 76 -9.52 -16.53 -0.63
CA ARG A 76 -9.87 -17.70 -1.45
C ARG A 76 -11.17 -17.42 -2.18
N CYS A 77 -11.22 -17.74 -3.46
CA CYS A 77 -12.46 -17.72 -4.22
C CYS A 77 -13.33 -18.95 -3.89
N ASP A 78 -14.61 -18.75 -3.61
CA ASP A 78 -15.50 -19.86 -3.27
C ASP A 78 -15.88 -20.73 -4.46
N SER A 79 -15.84 -20.18 -5.69
CA SER A 79 -16.19 -20.91 -6.91
C SER A 79 -15.00 -21.66 -7.54
N CYS A 80 -13.87 -20.98 -7.75
CA CYS A 80 -12.69 -21.58 -8.40
C CYS A 80 -11.57 -22.00 -7.44
N HIS A 81 -11.72 -21.70 -6.14
CA HIS A 81 -10.76 -22.05 -5.08
C HIS A 81 -9.33 -21.54 -5.27
N THR A 82 -9.10 -20.61 -6.19
CA THR A 82 -7.82 -19.91 -6.30
C THR A 82 -7.58 -19.09 -5.04
N GLU A 83 -6.35 -19.17 -4.52
CA GLU A 83 -5.94 -18.48 -3.31
C GLU A 83 -4.90 -17.39 -3.62
N HIS A 84 -5.03 -16.25 -2.94
CA HIS A 84 -4.05 -15.17 -2.96
C HIS A 84 -3.67 -14.78 -1.54
N LEU A 85 -2.37 -14.55 -1.33
CA LEU A 85 -1.84 -13.99 -0.09
C LEU A 85 -1.64 -12.50 -0.26
N VAL A 86 -2.34 -11.71 0.55
CA VAL A 86 -2.28 -10.26 0.56
C VAL A 86 -1.55 -9.82 1.83
N ALA A 87 -0.31 -9.35 1.67
CA ALA A 87 0.49 -8.85 2.78
C ALA A 87 -0.15 -7.58 3.39
N PHE A 88 0.06 -7.36 4.69
CA PHE A 88 -0.41 -6.15 5.34
C PHE A 88 0.35 -4.91 4.87
N SER A 89 -0.37 -3.78 4.83
CA SER A 89 0.16 -2.47 4.44
C SER A 89 0.36 -1.59 5.68
N CYS A 90 1.34 -0.67 5.65
CA CYS A 90 1.58 0.22 6.77
C CYS A 90 0.50 1.30 6.93
N LYS A 91 -0.28 1.59 5.86
CA LYS A 91 -1.37 2.58 5.82
C LYS A 91 -0.93 4.01 6.20
N ARG A 92 0.37 4.27 6.27
CA ARG A 92 0.95 5.57 6.62
C ARG A 92 0.77 6.59 5.49
N ARG A 93 0.95 7.87 5.84
CA ARG A 93 0.94 9.01 4.90
C ARG A 93 2.36 9.49 4.54
N GLY A 94 3.38 8.76 4.99
CA GLY A 94 4.78 9.07 4.72
C GLY A 94 5.23 8.65 3.33
N PHE A 95 6.48 8.21 3.23
CA PHE A 95 7.17 7.98 1.96
C PHE A 95 6.91 6.62 1.31
N CYS A 96 6.11 5.74 1.93
CA CYS A 96 5.83 4.40 1.42
C CYS A 96 5.11 4.48 0.05
N PRO A 97 5.76 4.10 -1.08
CA PRO A 97 5.19 4.35 -2.40
C PRO A 97 3.92 3.54 -2.66
N SER A 98 3.86 2.29 -2.18
CA SER A 98 2.69 1.42 -2.37
C SER A 98 1.46 1.95 -1.62
N CYS A 99 1.61 2.35 -0.36
CA CYS A 99 0.51 2.93 0.42
C CYS A 99 0.12 4.31 -0.10
N GLY A 100 1.09 5.14 -0.50
CA GLY A 100 0.81 6.44 -1.13
C GLY A 100 0.00 6.29 -2.41
N ALA A 101 0.44 5.41 -3.31
CA ALA A 101 -0.26 5.12 -4.56
C ALA A 101 -1.67 4.57 -4.34
N GLN A 102 -1.84 3.61 -3.42
CA GLN A 102 -3.16 3.06 -3.08
C GLN A 102 -4.11 4.17 -2.59
N ARG A 103 -3.65 5.03 -1.69
CA ARG A 103 -4.45 6.14 -1.17
C ARG A 103 -4.83 7.14 -2.26
N MET A 104 -3.92 7.42 -3.19
CA MET A 104 -4.21 8.30 -4.33
C MET A 104 -5.29 7.69 -5.22
N ALA A 105 -5.19 6.40 -5.54
CA ALA A 105 -6.19 5.68 -6.32
C ALA A 105 -7.57 5.67 -5.63
N GLU A 106 -7.61 5.37 -4.32
CA GLU A 106 -8.85 5.39 -3.53
C GLU A 106 -9.47 6.79 -3.47
N SER A 107 -8.64 7.83 -3.29
CA SER A 107 -9.13 9.22 -3.28
C SER A 107 -9.68 9.61 -4.65
N ALA A 108 -9.02 9.21 -5.74
CA ALA A 108 -9.49 9.47 -7.09
C ALA A 108 -10.83 8.77 -7.38
N ALA A 109 -10.98 7.50 -6.97
CA ALA A 109 -12.24 6.78 -7.10
C ALA A 109 -13.38 7.48 -6.35
N LEU A 110 -13.17 7.84 -5.07
CA LEU A 110 -14.15 8.59 -4.29
C LEU A 110 -14.55 9.90 -4.97
N LEU A 111 -13.57 10.64 -5.48
CA LEU A 111 -13.84 11.92 -6.15
C LEU A 111 -14.69 11.72 -7.40
N VAL A 112 -14.37 10.73 -8.24
CA VAL A 112 -15.10 10.45 -9.48
C VAL A 112 -16.50 9.90 -9.22
N ASP A 113 -16.63 8.98 -8.27
CA ASP A 113 -17.88 8.25 -8.06
C ASP A 113 -18.91 9.04 -7.24
N GLU A 114 -18.46 9.85 -6.28
CA GLU A 114 -19.35 10.41 -5.24
C GLU A 114 -19.30 11.94 -5.09
N VAL A 115 -18.26 12.62 -5.61
CA VAL A 115 -18.03 14.05 -5.30
C VAL A 115 -18.12 14.94 -6.52
N LEU A 116 -17.48 14.56 -7.63
CA LEU A 116 -17.42 15.37 -8.84
C LEU A 116 -18.71 15.24 -9.66
N PRO A 117 -19.22 16.33 -10.24
CA PRO A 117 -20.34 16.26 -11.16
C PRO A 117 -19.93 15.58 -12.47
N GLU A 118 -20.91 15.04 -13.21
CA GLU A 118 -20.73 14.50 -14.57
C GLU A 118 -20.52 15.63 -15.61
N GLN A 119 -19.52 16.47 -15.39
CA GLN A 119 -19.10 17.56 -16.27
C GLN A 119 -17.58 17.56 -16.40
N PRO A 120 -17.02 18.12 -17.49
CA PRO A 120 -15.56 18.22 -17.63
C PRO A 120 -14.94 19.01 -16.47
N VAL A 121 -14.06 18.35 -15.71
CA VAL A 121 -13.33 18.95 -14.59
C VAL A 121 -11.88 19.12 -14.99
N ARG A 122 -11.28 20.28 -14.69
CA ARG A 122 -9.86 20.53 -14.93
C ARG A 122 -9.05 20.00 -13.76
N GLN A 123 -8.09 19.13 -14.07
CA GLN A 123 -7.07 18.64 -13.12
C GLN A 123 -5.98 19.70 -12.88
#